data_AF-A0A067D007-F1
#
_entry.id   AF-A0A067D007-F1
#
_cell.length_a   1.000
_cell.length_b   1.000
_cell.length_c   1.000
_cell.angle_alpha   90.00
_cell.angle_beta   90.00
_cell.angle_gamma   90.00
#
_symmetry.space_group_name_H-M   'P 1'
#
loop_
_entity.id
_entity.type
_entity.pdbx_description
1 polymer ?
#
loop_
_entity_poly.entity_id
_entity_poly.type
_entity_poly.pdbx_seq_one_letter_code
_entity_poly.pdbx_strand_id
1 'polypeptide(L)'
;NLRKLKYLKHFHQFDLHFKKDCEEGKLPNYVVVEQRYFDLLSVPANDDHPSHDVSEGQKFVKEVYEALRSSPQWNEILFIITYDEHGGFYDHVPTPVTGVPSPDDIVGPEPYNFKFDRLGVRVPTIFISPWIQRGTFTLPEPTLKLRDGEAKEDAKLTDFQQELVQMAATLNGDYKKDIYPHKLVEEMTVAEGAKYVEDAFKKFRGQCEKAEAEGVDESQIVVVPTPTTKQRKSKSFGRKLLSCLACNN
;
A
#
# COMPACT_ATOMS: atom_id res chain seq x y z
N ASN A 1 15.33 -23.68 -4.39
CA ASN A 1 14.72 -24.05 -3.09
C ASN A 1 15.55 -23.47 -1.95
N LEU A 2 15.05 -22.40 -1.32
CA LEU A 2 15.71 -21.65 -0.24
C LEU A 2 15.59 -22.33 1.14
N ARG A 3 14.81 -23.41 1.28
CA ARG A 3 14.57 -24.13 2.53
C ARG A 3 15.72 -25.06 2.97
N LYS A 4 16.96 -24.79 2.53
CA LYS A 4 18.14 -25.60 2.86
C LYS A 4 18.90 -24.97 4.02
N LEU A 5 19.41 -25.78 4.96
CA LEU A 5 20.15 -25.31 6.15
C LEU A 5 21.28 -24.32 5.83
N LYS A 6 21.96 -24.49 4.69
CA LYS A 6 23.04 -23.59 4.25
C LYS A 6 22.59 -22.13 4.03
N TYR A 7 21.29 -21.89 3.84
CA TYR A 7 20.73 -20.55 3.64
C TYR A 7 20.13 -19.95 4.92
N LEU A 8 20.13 -20.67 6.05
CA LEU A 8 19.51 -20.21 7.30
C LEU A 8 20.06 -18.85 7.76
N LYS A 9 21.35 -18.59 7.49
CA LYS A 9 22.03 -17.32 7.83
C LYS A 9 21.68 -16.15 6.91
N HIS A 10 20.88 -16.35 5.86
CA HIS A 10 20.44 -15.28 4.96
C HIS A 10 19.04 -14.74 5.33
N PHE A 11 18.39 -15.33 6.33
CA PHE A 11 17.09 -14.88 6.81
C PHE A 11 17.27 -14.08 8.10
N HIS A 12 16.81 -12.83 8.05
CA HIS A 12 17.00 -11.87 9.11
C HIS A 12 15.66 -11.25 9.51
N GLN A 13 15.49 -10.97 10.80
CA GLN A 13 14.27 -10.30 11.26
C GLN A 13 14.29 -8.82 10.88
N PHE A 14 13.17 -8.36 10.32
CA PHE A 14 12.99 -6.96 9.89
C PHE A 14 13.24 -5.96 11.03
N ASP A 15 12.56 -6.12 12.16
CA ASP A 15 12.58 -5.15 13.26
C ASP A 15 13.94 -5.01 13.97
N LEU A 16 14.79 -6.02 13.88
CA LEU A 16 16.06 -6.06 14.60
C LEU A 16 17.26 -5.92 13.67
N HIS A 17 17.36 -6.79 12.67
CA HIS A 17 18.56 -6.88 11.84
C HIS A 17 18.51 -5.88 10.70
N PHE A 18 17.43 -5.87 9.92
CA PHE A 18 17.32 -4.98 8.76
C PHE A 18 17.46 -3.50 9.16
N LYS A 19 16.69 -3.06 10.17
CA LYS A 19 16.78 -1.67 10.67
C LYS A 19 18.18 -1.32 11.18
N LYS A 20 18.82 -2.23 11.92
CA LYS A 20 20.20 -2.04 12.41
C LYS A 20 21.21 -1.97 11.26
N ASP A 21 21.08 -2.83 10.25
CA ASP A 21 21.94 -2.81 9.07
C ASP A 21 21.74 -1.52 8.26
N CYS A 22 20.51 -0.99 8.18
CA CYS A 22 20.26 0.33 7.63
C CYS A 22 20.99 1.43 8.43
N GLU A 23 20.84 1.45 9.75
CA GLU A 23 21.45 2.44 10.64
C GLU A 23 22.99 2.41 10.58
N GLU A 24 23.58 1.22 10.57
CA GLU A 24 25.04 1.02 10.57
C GLU A 24 25.67 1.09 9.18
N GLY A 25 24.87 1.16 8.10
CA GLY A 25 25.37 1.13 6.73
C GLY A 25 25.97 -0.22 6.33
N LYS A 26 25.31 -1.31 6.70
CA LYS A 26 25.75 -2.69 6.48
C LYS A 26 24.79 -3.52 5.62
N LEU A 27 23.86 -2.87 4.92
CA LEU A 27 22.97 -3.59 4.01
C LEU A 27 23.79 -4.30 2.93
N PRO A 28 23.49 -5.59 2.66
CA PRO A 28 24.04 -6.30 1.50
C PRO A 28 23.64 -5.66 0.17
N ASN A 29 24.38 -5.99 -0.89
CA ASN A 29 24.10 -5.52 -2.26
C ASN A 29 22.72 -5.97 -2.81
N TYR A 30 22.11 -6.98 -2.21
CA TYR A 30 20.78 -7.47 -2.59
C TYR A 30 20.03 -7.91 -1.34
N VAL A 31 18.88 -7.29 -1.10
CA VAL A 31 18.01 -7.56 0.04
C VAL A 31 16.59 -7.71 -0.50
N VAL A 32 15.93 -8.81 -0.13
CA VAL A 32 14.49 -8.99 -0.31
C VAL A 32 13.85 -8.78 1.04
N VAL A 33 12.91 -7.84 1.09
CA VAL A 33 12.12 -7.57 2.29
C VAL A 33 10.79 -8.28 2.14
N GLU A 34 10.51 -9.23 3.02
CA GLU A 34 9.27 -9.99 3.05
C GLU A 34 8.36 -9.42 4.13
N GLN A 35 7.08 -9.31 3.80
CA GLN A 35 6.01 -8.85 4.65
C GLN A 35 5.52 -9.93 5.62
N ARG A 36 4.68 -9.53 6.57
CA ARG A 36 3.94 -10.44 7.45
C ARG A 36 2.63 -10.83 6.76
N TYR A 37 2.58 -12.07 6.27
CA TYR A 37 1.43 -12.62 5.54
C TYR A 37 0.22 -13.02 6.40
N PHE A 38 0.35 -13.04 7.72
CA PHE A 38 -0.69 -13.58 8.60
C PHE A 38 -0.93 -12.68 9.78
N ASP A 39 -2.20 -12.52 10.14
CA ASP A 39 -2.61 -11.96 11.41
C ASP A 39 -2.09 -12.85 12.55
N LEU A 40 -1.36 -12.23 13.47
CA LEU A 40 -0.96 -12.83 14.74
C LEU A 40 -1.75 -12.18 15.87
N LEU A 41 -1.80 -12.86 17.02
CA LEU A 41 -2.60 -12.44 18.18
C LEU A 41 -2.42 -10.98 18.64
N SER A 42 -1.29 -10.36 18.33
CA SER A 42 -0.94 -9.00 18.78
C SER A 42 -0.43 -8.09 17.68
N VAL A 43 -0.33 -8.58 16.45
CA VAL A 43 0.23 -7.83 15.31
C VAL A 43 -0.47 -8.27 14.02
N PRO A 44 -1.10 -7.35 13.28
CA PRO A 44 -1.81 -7.68 12.05
C PRO A 44 -0.84 -8.03 10.92
N ALA A 45 -1.36 -8.71 9.89
CA ALA A 45 -0.68 -8.80 8.61
C ALA A 45 -0.48 -7.40 7.98
N ASN A 46 0.54 -7.27 7.14
CA ASN A 46 0.93 -6.01 6.52
C ASN A 46 1.36 -6.21 5.06
N ASP A 47 0.65 -7.08 4.35
CA ASP A 47 1.00 -7.59 3.02
C ASP A 47 0.17 -6.99 1.87
N ASP A 48 -0.70 -6.01 2.17
CA ASP A 48 -1.70 -5.46 1.25
C ASP A 48 -2.67 -6.52 0.66
N HIS A 49 -2.68 -7.75 1.16
CA HIS A 49 -3.52 -8.82 0.64
C HIS A 49 -4.94 -8.75 1.22
N PRO A 50 -6.01 -8.85 0.42
CA PRO A 50 -7.37 -8.94 0.94
C PRO A 50 -7.60 -10.19 1.83
N SER A 51 -8.24 -10.11 2.98
CA SER A 51 -8.99 -8.99 3.56
C SER A 51 -8.22 -8.20 4.62
N HIS A 52 -6.87 -8.24 4.62
CA HIS A 52 -6.07 -7.49 5.58
C HIS A 52 -6.21 -5.97 5.36
N ASP A 53 -5.95 -5.20 6.42
CA ASP A 53 -6.01 -3.73 6.37
C ASP A 53 -4.83 -3.18 5.55
N VAL A 54 -5.12 -2.67 4.36
CA VAL A 54 -4.13 -2.04 3.45
C VAL A 54 -3.34 -0.93 4.14
N SER A 55 -3.91 -0.25 5.15
CA SER A 55 -3.16 0.77 5.88
C SER A 55 -1.96 0.20 6.66
N GLU A 56 -1.99 -1.06 7.06
CA GLU A 56 -0.84 -1.73 7.69
C GLU A 56 0.27 -2.01 6.68
N GLY A 57 -0.08 -2.43 5.46
CA GLY A 57 0.89 -2.59 4.36
C GLY A 57 1.53 -1.26 3.96
N GLN A 58 0.74 -0.19 3.84
CA GLN A 58 1.28 1.14 3.55
C GLN A 58 2.16 1.69 4.69
N LYS A 59 1.84 1.40 5.97
CA LYS A 59 2.73 1.72 7.10
C LYS A 59 4.05 0.97 7.01
N PHE A 60 4.01 -0.30 6.62
CA PHE A 60 5.21 -1.11 6.44
C PHE A 60 6.11 -0.58 5.32
N VAL A 61 5.54 -0.25 4.16
CA VAL A 61 6.27 0.40 3.06
C VAL A 61 6.94 1.70 3.53
N LYS A 62 6.21 2.53 4.28
CA LYS A 62 6.78 3.75 4.88
C LYS A 62 7.95 3.44 5.80
N GLU A 63 7.80 2.45 6.67
CA GLU A 63 8.84 2.07 7.64
C GLU A 63 10.13 1.60 6.95
N VAL A 64 10.00 0.79 5.89
CA VAL A 64 11.12 0.40 5.04
C VAL A 64 11.78 1.64 4.42
N TYR A 65 10.98 2.52 3.82
CA TYR A 65 11.49 3.74 3.18
C TYR A 65 12.24 4.66 4.16
N GLU A 66 11.72 4.91 5.36
CA GLU A 66 12.40 5.76 6.35
C GLU A 66 13.70 5.13 6.86
N ALA A 67 13.71 3.80 7.06
CA ALA A 67 14.93 3.09 7.44
C ALA A 67 16.01 3.21 6.36
N LEU A 68 15.64 3.05 5.09
CA LEU A 68 16.56 3.20 3.96
C LEU A 68 17.04 4.65 3.79
N ARG A 69 16.12 5.63 3.87
CA ARG A 69 16.42 7.05 3.66
C ARG A 69 17.31 7.65 4.77
N SER A 70 17.23 7.10 5.98
CA SER A 70 18.10 7.50 7.10
C SER A 70 19.46 6.80 7.09
N SER A 71 19.65 5.78 6.25
CA SER A 71 20.91 5.04 6.15
C SER A 71 22.04 5.90 5.56
N PRO A 72 23.30 5.76 6.04
CA PRO A 72 24.45 6.32 5.36
C PRO A 72 24.65 5.76 3.94
N GLN A 73 24.05 4.61 3.61
CA GLN A 73 24.07 4.02 2.26
C GLN A 73 22.96 4.56 1.33
N TRP A 74 22.12 5.50 1.76
CA TRP A 74 20.96 5.97 0.97
C TRP A 74 21.30 6.37 -0.47
N ASN A 75 22.44 7.05 -0.67
CA ASN A 75 22.91 7.48 -1.99
C ASN A 75 23.43 6.33 -2.87
N GLU A 76 23.35 5.08 -2.42
CA GLU A 76 23.74 3.88 -3.16
C GLU A 76 22.57 2.88 -3.28
N ILE A 77 21.37 3.27 -2.83
CA ILE A 77 20.20 2.39 -2.77
C ILE A 77 19.26 2.64 -3.95
N LEU A 78 18.81 1.54 -4.56
CA LEU A 78 17.59 1.47 -5.36
C LEU A 78 16.57 0.63 -4.59
N PHE A 79 15.50 1.27 -4.12
CA PHE A 79 14.37 0.59 -3.50
C PHE A 79 13.30 0.31 -4.56
N ILE A 80 12.92 -0.97 -4.68
CA ILE A 80 11.91 -1.43 -5.63
C ILE A 80 10.75 -1.99 -4.82
N ILE A 81 9.55 -1.48 -5.07
CA ILE A 81 8.29 -2.03 -4.57
C ILE A 81 7.58 -2.67 -5.76
N THR A 82 7.18 -3.93 -5.63
CA THR A 82 6.42 -4.66 -6.65
C THR A 82 5.49 -5.66 -5.96
N TYR A 83 4.54 -6.19 -6.72
CA TYR A 83 3.53 -7.13 -6.23
C TYR A 83 3.68 -8.46 -6.97
N ASP A 84 3.42 -9.57 -6.28
CA ASP A 84 3.44 -10.91 -6.86
C ASP A 84 2.21 -11.17 -7.74
N GLU A 85 1.07 -10.55 -7.38
CA GLU A 85 -0.15 -10.56 -8.17
C GLU A 85 -0.93 -9.23 -8.15
N HIS A 86 -2.02 -9.19 -8.92
CA HIS A 86 -2.86 -8.02 -9.12
C HIS A 86 -4.04 -7.91 -8.13
N GLY A 87 -4.20 -8.88 -7.23
CA GLY A 87 -5.23 -8.87 -6.18
C GLY A 87 -6.67 -9.08 -6.68
N GLY A 88 -6.86 -9.57 -7.91
CA GLY A 88 -8.17 -9.81 -8.51
C GLY A 88 -8.86 -8.58 -9.10
N PHE A 89 -8.24 -7.40 -9.01
CA PHE A 89 -8.81 -6.16 -9.54
C PHE A 89 -8.73 -6.08 -11.07
N TYR A 90 -9.75 -5.53 -11.70
CA TYR A 90 -9.74 -5.36 -13.16
C TYR A 90 -8.59 -4.47 -13.65
N ASP A 91 -7.88 -4.91 -14.68
CA ASP A 91 -6.96 -4.12 -15.48
C ASP A 91 -7.44 -4.06 -16.94
N HIS A 92 -7.46 -2.86 -17.52
CA HIS A 92 -7.96 -2.63 -18.87
C HIS A 92 -7.00 -3.08 -19.99
N VAL A 93 -5.75 -3.39 -19.68
CA VAL A 93 -4.74 -3.83 -20.65
C VAL A 93 -4.83 -5.35 -20.79
N PRO A 94 -5.19 -5.86 -21.98
CA PRO A 94 -5.17 -7.30 -22.23
C PRO A 94 -3.78 -7.88 -22.01
N THR A 95 -3.72 -9.09 -21.44
CA THR A 95 -2.44 -9.74 -21.17
C THR A 95 -1.77 -10.19 -22.48
N PRO A 96 -0.45 -9.98 -22.63
CA PRO A 96 0.29 -10.51 -23.77
C PRO A 96 0.26 -12.05 -23.82
N VAL A 97 -0.27 -12.60 -24.92
CA VAL A 97 -0.37 -14.05 -25.17
C VAL A 97 0.36 -14.51 -26.43
N THR A 98 0.97 -13.58 -27.17
CA THR A 98 1.66 -13.86 -28.43
C THR A 98 3.09 -13.33 -28.35
N GLY A 99 4.07 -14.14 -28.77
CA GLY A 99 5.48 -13.72 -28.81
C GLY A 99 6.14 -13.57 -27.44
N VAL A 100 5.52 -14.08 -26.37
CA VAL A 100 6.12 -14.12 -25.04
C VAL A 100 7.06 -15.32 -24.97
N PRO A 101 8.37 -15.11 -24.76
CA PRO A 101 9.33 -16.21 -24.67
C PRO A 101 9.08 -17.01 -23.38
N SER A 102 9.15 -18.34 -23.50
CA SER A 102 9.15 -19.20 -22.31
C SER A 102 10.44 -18.96 -21.50
N PRO A 103 10.37 -18.87 -20.17
CA PRO A 103 11.55 -18.80 -19.33
C PRO A 103 12.26 -20.16 -19.35
N ASP A 104 13.35 -20.23 -20.12
CA ASP A 104 14.23 -21.40 -20.22
C ASP A 104 13.52 -22.72 -20.62
N ASP A 105 12.51 -22.63 -21.49
CA ASP A 105 11.67 -23.76 -21.95
C ASP A 105 11.02 -24.57 -20.80
N ILE A 106 10.84 -23.94 -19.64
CA ILE A 106 10.23 -24.58 -18.47
C ILE A 106 8.74 -24.81 -18.74
N VAL A 107 8.29 -26.04 -18.50
CA VAL A 107 6.88 -26.43 -18.58
C VAL A 107 6.40 -26.82 -17.19
N GLY A 108 5.25 -26.28 -16.78
CA GLY A 108 4.58 -26.64 -15.55
C GLY A 108 4.17 -28.12 -15.54
N PRO A 109 3.94 -28.72 -14.37
CA PRO A 109 3.59 -30.13 -14.28
C PRO A 109 2.19 -30.44 -14.85
N GLU A 110 1.94 -31.73 -15.10
CA GLU A 110 0.61 -32.29 -15.35
C GLU A 110 -0.39 -31.89 -14.22
N PRO A 111 -1.70 -31.73 -14.53
CA PRO A 111 -2.35 -31.98 -15.82
C PRO A 111 -2.32 -30.80 -16.80
N TYR A 112 -1.81 -29.65 -16.37
CA TYR A 112 -1.97 -28.40 -17.11
C TYR A 112 -0.85 -28.13 -18.13
N ASN A 113 0.35 -28.66 -17.91
CA ASN A 113 1.50 -28.50 -18.80
C ASN A 113 1.71 -27.04 -19.24
N PHE A 114 1.61 -26.11 -18.28
CA PHE A 114 1.62 -24.68 -18.56
C PHE A 114 2.99 -24.23 -19.09
N LYS A 115 3.04 -23.69 -20.30
CA LYS A 115 4.30 -23.42 -21.03
C LYS A 115 4.99 -22.10 -20.66
N PHE A 116 4.35 -21.28 -19.84
CA PHE A 116 4.82 -19.93 -19.50
C PHE A 116 5.10 -19.05 -20.74
N ASP A 117 4.31 -19.25 -21.82
CA ASP A 117 4.37 -18.53 -23.10
C ASP A 117 3.35 -17.37 -23.16
N ARG A 118 2.98 -16.83 -22.00
CA ARG A 118 2.08 -15.69 -21.81
C ARG A 118 2.45 -14.93 -20.54
N LEU A 119 2.07 -13.65 -20.48
CA LEU A 119 2.20 -12.84 -19.27
C LEU A 119 0.89 -12.81 -18.47
N GLY A 120 1.01 -12.50 -17.18
CA GLY A 120 -0.11 -12.25 -16.30
C GLY A 120 -0.69 -10.85 -16.43
N VAL A 121 -1.65 -10.53 -15.57
CA VAL A 121 -2.18 -9.17 -15.40
C VAL A 121 -1.05 -8.26 -14.91
N ARG A 122 -1.10 -6.97 -15.26
CA ARG A 122 -0.11 -6.00 -14.79
C ARG A 122 -0.18 -5.87 -13.27
N VAL A 123 0.99 -5.62 -12.68
CA VAL A 123 1.14 -5.26 -11.27
C VAL A 123 1.83 -3.90 -11.16
N PRO A 124 1.54 -3.11 -10.12
CA PRO A 124 2.30 -1.88 -9.86
C PRO A 124 3.77 -2.20 -9.58
N THR A 125 4.67 -1.38 -10.11
CA THR A 125 6.08 -1.42 -9.74
C THR A 125 6.61 0.00 -9.58
N ILE A 126 7.19 0.29 -8.42
CA ILE A 126 7.67 1.62 -8.03
C ILE A 126 9.18 1.53 -7.78
N PHE A 127 9.92 2.46 -8.38
CA PHE A 127 11.36 2.61 -8.17
C PHE A 127 11.63 3.90 -7.39
N ILE A 128 12.39 3.79 -6.30
CA ILE A 128 12.68 4.90 -5.39
C ILE A 128 14.19 4.94 -5.15
N SER A 129 14.83 6.06 -5.49
CA SER A 129 16.26 6.26 -5.31
C SER A 129 16.63 7.74 -5.41
N PRO A 130 17.70 8.21 -4.74
CA PRO A 130 18.29 9.55 -4.96
C PRO A 130 18.71 9.83 -6.41
N TRP A 131 18.91 8.77 -7.19
CA TRP A 131 19.35 8.83 -8.58
C TRP A 131 18.21 9.06 -9.57
N ILE A 132 16.96 8.90 -9.11
CA ILE A 132 15.77 9.10 -9.92
C ILE A 132 15.31 10.54 -9.73
N GLN A 133 15.29 11.32 -10.81
CA GLN A 133 14.81 12.68 -10.75
C GLN A 133 13.32 12.70 -10.35
N ARG A 134 12.94 13.65 -9.51
CA ARG A 134 11.53 13.86 -9.17
C ARG A 134 10.72 14.07 -10.46
N GLY A 135 9.64 13.31 -10.63
CA GLY A 135 8.74 13.44 -11.77
C GLY A 135 9.21 12.75 -13.06
N THR A 136 10.19 11.83 -13.00
CA THR A 136 10.67 11.10 -14.19
C THR A 136 9.59 10.26 -14.88
N PHE A 137 8.59 9.77 -14.15
CA PHE A 137 7.54 8.93 -14.71
C PHE A 137 6.20 9.66 -14.76
N THR A 138 5.62 9.74 -15.95
CA THR A 138 4.21 10.01 -16.17
C THR A 138 3.55 8.71 -16.62
N LEU A 139 2.45 8.35 -15.99
CA LEU A 139 1.63 7.23 -16.48
C LEU A 139 1.03 7.64 -17.84
N PRO A 140 1.03 6.75 -18.84
CA PRO A 140 0.40 7.05 -20.11
C PRO A 140 -1.10 7.22 -19.91
N GLU A 141 -1.68 8.24 -20.55
CA GLU A 141 -3.13 8.36 -20.62
C GLU A 141 -3.71 7.14 -21.37
N PRO A 142 -4.73 6.47 -20.81
CA PRO A 142 -5.41 5.38 -21.52
C PRO A 142 -6.01 5.92 -22.82
N THR A 143 -5.44 5.52 -23.96
CA THR A 143 -5.94 5.92 -25.30
C THR A 143 -7.06 5.01 -25.80
N LEU A 144 -7.31 3.90 -25.11
CA LEU A 144 -8.35 2.96 -25.47
C LEU A 144 -9.72 3.54 -25.08
N LYS A 145 -10.63 3.63 -26.07
CA LYS A 145 -12.03 3.91 -25.79
C LYS A 145 -12.62 2.71 -25.04
N LEU A 146 -12.85 2.86 -23.73
CA LEU A 146 -13.34 1.78 -22.87
C LEU A 146 -14.82 1.42 -23.10
N ARG A 147 -15.59 2.27 -23.80
CA ARG A 147 -17.02 2.07 -24.06
C ARG A 147 -17.40 2.44 -25.49
N ASP A 148 -18.23 1.62 -26.11
CA ASP A 148 -18.73 1.89 -27.46
C ASP A 148 -19.80 2.99 -27.50
N GLY A 149 -20.55 3.18 -26.40
CA GLY A 149 -21.66 4.12 -26.30
C GLY A 149 -21.65 5.02 -25.07
N GLU A 150 -22.79 5.67 -24.82
CA GLU A 150 -22.95 6.56 -23.67
C GLU A 150 -23.05 5.83 -22.33
N ALA A 151 -22.73 6.55 -21.24
CA ALA A 151 -22.89 6.03 -19.90
C ALA A 151 -24.38 5.80 -19.63
N LYS A 152 -24.70 4.63 -19.08
CA LYS A 152 -26.07 4.29 -18.66
C LYS A 152 -26.29 4.82 -17.25
N GLU A 153 -26.40 6.13 -17.13
CA GLU A 153 -26.41 6.85 -15.84
C GLU A 153 -27.43 6.31 -14.83
N ASP A 154 -28.63 5.93 -15.30
CA ASP A 154 -29.72 5.40 -14.46
C ASP A 154 -29.65 3.89 -14.21
N ALA A 155 -28.69 3.18 -14.81
CA ALA A 155 -28.55 1.73 -14.60
C ALA A 155 -27.97 1.43 -13.22
N LYS A 156 -28.22 0.22 -12.73
CA LYS A 156 -27.52 -0.31 -11.54
C LYS A 156 -26.03 -0.47 -11.82
N LEU A 157 -25.22 -0.34 -10.77
CA LEU A 157 -23.78 -0.57 -10.84
C LEU A 157 -23.47 -2.03 -11.23
N THR A 158 -22.58 -2.18 -12.20
CA THR A 158 -21.88 -3.46 -12.43
C THR A 158 -20.97 -3.81 -11.26
N ASP A 159 -20.59 -5.08 -11.10
CA ASP A 159 -19.70 -5.53 -10.01
C ASP A 159 -18.40 -4.70 -9.97
N PHE A 160 -17.78 -4.46 -11.12
CA PHE A 160 -16.59 -3.59 -11.22
C PHE A 160 -16.86 -2.16 -10.73
N GLN A 161 -18.01 -1.57 -11.08
CA GLN A 161 -18.35 -0.23 -10.61
C GLN A 161 -18.65 -0.21 -9.10
N GLN A 162 -19.22 -1.30 -8.56
CA GLN A 162 -19.41 -1.46 -7.11
C GLN A 162 -18.06 -1.51 -6.39
N GLU A 163 -17.09 -2.24 -6.91
CA GLU A 163 -15.72 -2.30 -6.37
C GLU A 163 -15.06 -0.92 -6.34
N LEU A 164 -15.22 -0.11 -7.40
CA LEU A 164 -14.71 1.27 -7.42
C LEU A 164 -15.34 2.15 -6.34
N VAL A 165 -16.64 2.01 -6.10
CA VAL A 165 -17.34 2.73 -5.01
C VAL A 165 -16.85 2.26 -3.65
N GLN A 166 -16.68 0.95 -3.46
CA GLN A 166 -16.16 0.37 -2.21
C GLN A 166 -14.71 0.82 -1.94
N MET A 167 -13.87 0.90 -2.97
CA MET A 167 -12.53 1.47 -2.88
C MET A 167 -12.59 2.95 -2.49
N ALA A 168 -13.48 3.74 -3.11
CA ALA A 168 -13.65 5.14 -2.73
C ALA A 168 -14.13 5.31 -1.27
N ALA A 169 -14.91 4.37 -0.75
CA ALA A 169 -15.34 4.36 0.65
C ALA A 169 -14.16 4.18 1.63
N THR A 170 -13.04 3.57 1.21
CA THR A 170 -11.83 3.49 2.05
C THR A 170 -11.16 4.87 2.18
N LEU A 171 -11.12 5.64 1.08
CA LEU A 171 -10.53 6.98 1.03
C LEU A 171 -11.25 7.99 1.93
N ASN A 172 -12.58 7.88 2.03
CA ASN A 172 -13.41 8.84 2.77
C ASN A 172 -13.81 8.35 4.18
N GLY A 173 -13.41 7.13 4.55
CA GLY A 173 -13.64 6.50 5.85
C GLY A 173 -14.96 5.77 6.02
N ASP A 174 -15.78 5.71 4.98
CA ASP A 174 -17.09 5.05 5.03
C ASP A 174 -16.99 3.52 5.10
N TYR A 175 -15.82 2.94 4.82
CA TYR A 175 -15.54 1.52 5.04
C TYR A 175 -15.77 1.03 6.47
N LYS A 176 -15.79 1.96 7.45
CA LYS A 176 -16.09 1.66 8.87
C LYS A 176 -17.58 1.65 9.21
N LYS A 177 -18.44 2.04 8.28
CA LYS A 177 -19.89 2.07 8.49
C LYS A 177 -20.47 0.67 8.31
N ASP A 178 -21.58 0.41 8.98
CA ASP A 178 -22.35 -0.84 8.91
C ASP A 178 -22.98 -1.12 7.54
N ILE A 179 -22.99 -0.12 6.65
CA ILE A 179 -23.43 -0.26 5.26
C ILE A 179 -22.34 -0.85 4.34
N TYR A 180 -21.06 -0.84 4.73
CA TYR A 180 -19.98 -1.38 3.91
C TYR A 180 -19.87 -2.92 4.03
N PRO A 181 -19.48 -3.66 2.97
CA PRO A 181 -19.26 -3.19 1.59
C PRO A 181 -20.53 -3.20 0.73
N HIS A 182 -21.49 -4.11 1.01
CA HIS A 182 -22.56 -4.45 0.06
C HIS A 182 -23.76 -3.50 0.12
N LYS A 183 -24.24 -3.11 1.31
CA LYS A 183 -25.41 -2.21 1.42
C LYS A 183 -25.12 -0.80 0.90
N LEU A 184 -23.85 -0.39 0.90
CA LEU A 184 -23.40 0.89 0.36
C LEU A 184 -23.77 1.01 -1.12
N VAL A 185 -23.62 -0.08 -1.89
CA VAL A 185 -23.72 -0.07 -3.35
C VAL A 185 -25.04 -0.65 -3.87
N GLU A 186 -25.77 -1.39 -3.02
CA GLU A 186 -26.96 -2.17 -3.37
C GLU A 186 -27.98 -1.41 -4.23
N GLU A 187 -28.25 -0.16 -3.86
CA GLU A 187 -29.29 0.63 -4.53
C GLU A 187 -28.77 1.72 -5.49
N MET A 188 -27.45 1.89 -5.61
CA MET A 188 -26.87 2.98 -6.40
C MET A 188 -27.06 2.80 -7.92
N THR A 189 -27.34 3.92 -8.56
CA THR A 189 -27.20 4.09 -10.01
C THR A 189 -25.75 4.38 -10.42
N VAL A 190 -25.43 4.25 -11.71
CA VAL A 190 -24.10 4.61 -12.26
C VAL A 190 -23.74 6.06 -11.95
N ALA A 191 -24.68 6.99 -12.13
CA ALA A 191 -24.46 8.41 -11.84
C ALA A 191 -24.15 8.67 -10.37
N GLU A 192 -24.90 8.02 -9.46
CA GLU A 192 -24.69 8.14 -8.01
C GLU A 192 -23.35 7.54 -7.58
N GLY A 193 -22.99 6.39 -8.12
CA GLY A 193 -21.69 5.75 -7.87
C GLY A 193 -20.53 6.62 -8.34
N ALA A 194 -20.59 7.16 -9.56
CA ALA A 194 -19.56 8.05 -10.09
C ALA A 194 -19.42 9.32 -9.23
N LYS A 195 -20.55 9.93 -8.84
CA LYS A 195 -20.57 11.08 -7.94
C LYS A 195 -19.95 10.75 -6.58
N TYR A 196 -20.29 9.59 -6.01
CA TYR A 196 -19.74 9.14 -4.73
C TYR A 196 -18.21 9.02 -4.79
N VAL A 197 -17.68 8.39 -5.84
CA VAL A 197 -16.23 8.24 -6.04
C VAL A 197 -15.54 9.61 -6.13
N GLU A 198 -16.09 10.54 -6.91
CA GLU A 198 -15.54 11.88 -7.04
C GLU A 198 -15.55 12.66 -5.72
N ASP A 199 -16.66 12.61 -4.99
CA ASP A 199 -16.81 13.30 -3.70
C ASP A 199 -15.90 12.68 -2.62
N ALA A 200 -15.74 11.35 -2.62
CA ALA A 200 -14.82 10.65 -1.73
C ALA A 200 -13.36 11.07 -1.98
N PHE A 201 -12.95 11.13 -3.24
CA PHE A 201 -11.60 11.57 -3.62
C PHE A 201 -11.37 13.04 -3.25
N LYS A 202 -12.33 13.93 -3.53
CA LYS A 202 -12.28 15.35 -3.11
C LYS A 202 -12.13 15.48 -1.60
N LYS A 203 -12.89 14.70 -0.82
CA LYS A 203 -12.79 14.71 0.65
C LYS A 203 -11.42 14.25 1.14
N PHE A 204 -10.88 13.17 0.57
CA PHE A 204 -9.53 12.68 0.89
C PHE A 204 -8.48 13.75 0.59
N ARG A 205 -8.45 14.29 -0.63
CA ARG A 205 -7.51 15.36 -1.02
C ARG A 205 -7.62 16.58 -0.12
N GLY A 206 -8.84 17.02 0.21
CA GLY A 206 -9.05 18.14 1.12
C GLY A 206 -8.52 17.87 2.54
N GLN A 207 -8.52 16.62 3.02
CA GLN A 207 -7.86 16.28 4.30
C GLN A 207 -6.33 16.29 4.17
N CYS A 208 -5.77 15.86 3.04
CA CYS A 208 -4.33 15.95 2.80
C CYS A 208 -3.85 17.41 2.75
N GLU A 209 -4.52 18.26 1.96
CA GLU A 209 -4.23 19.70 1.86
C GLU A 209 -4.35 20.39 3.22
N LYS A 210 -5.35 20.01 4.03
CA LYS A 210 -5.52 20.53 5.38
C LYS A 210 -4.38 20.09 6.31
N ALA A 211 -3.97 18.82 6.26
CA ALA A 211 -2.87 18.31 7.07
C ALA A 211 -1.56 19.07 6.74
N GLU A 212 -1.28 19.26 5.46
CA GLU A 212 -0.13 20.04 4.99
C GLU A 212 -0.19 21.49 5.51
N ALA A 213 -1.34 22.16 5.39
CA ALA A 213 -1.53 23.53 5.90
C ALA A 213 -1.40 23.65 7.43
N GLU A 214 -1.69 22.58 8.17
CA GLU A 214 -1.49 22.48 9.62
C GLU A 214 -0.04 22.13 10.02
N GLY A 215 0.86 21.99 9.03
CA GLY A 215 2.27 21.66 9.24
C GLY A 215 2.50 20.20 9.63
N VAL A 216 1.58 19.31 9.28
CA VAL A 216 1.80 17.87 9.39
C VAL A 216 2.89 17.48 8.40
N ASP A 217 3.82 16.63 8.86
CA ASP A 217 4.92 16.13 8.04
C ASP A 217 4.40 15.43 6.77
N GLU A 218 5.03 15.70 5.61
CA GLU A 218 4.62 15.15 4.30
C GLU A 218 4.62 13.61 4.26
N SER A 219 5.36 12.94 5.17
CA SER A 219 5.35 11.49 5.26
C SER A 219 4.14 10.93 6.02
N GLN A 220 3.34 11.76 6.68
CA GLN A 220 2.21 11.29 7.46
C GLN A 220 1.11 10.69 6.57
N ILE A 221 0.73 9.45 6.86
CA ILE A 221 -0.40 8.79 6.21
C ILE A 221 -1.71 9.42 6.74
N VAL A 222 -2.47 10.04 5.84
CA VAL A 222 -3.79 10.61 6.14
C VAL A 222 -4.86 9.53 6.02
N VAL A 223 -5.63 9.31 7.08
CA VAL A 223 -6.72 8.33 7.11
C VAL A 223 -8.02 9.04 7.47
N VAL A 224 -9.02 8.98 6.61
CA VAL A 224 -10.32 9.62 6.86
C VAL A 224 -11.28 8.65 7.58
N PRO A 225 -12.12 9.11 8.53
CA PRO A 225 -11.93 10.33 9.30
C PRO A 225 -10.77 10.15 10.29
N THR A 226 -9.83 11.09 10.33
CA THR A 226 -8.88 11.16 11.45
C THR A 226 -9.72 11.55 12.67
N PRO A 227 -9.75 10.75 13.76
CA PRO A 227 -10.28 11.24 15.03
C PRO A 227 -9.54 12.54 15.34
N THR A 228 -10.25 13.63 15.62
CA THR A 228 -9.63 14.91 15.99
C THR A 228 -8.86 14.75 17.31
N THR A 229 -7.66 14.19 17.26
CA THR A 229 -6.70 14.33 18.34
C THR A 229 -6.25 15.77 18.30
N LYS A 230 -6.93 16.62 19.10
CA LYS A 230 -6.32 17.84 19.62
C LYS A 230 -4.94 17.44 20.09
N GLN A 231 -3.89 17.88 19.40
CA GLN A 231 -2.53 17.78 19.92
C GLN A 231 -2.56 18.41 21.31
N ARG A 232 -2.48 17.58 22.34
CA ARG A 232 -2.31 18.05 23.70
C ARG A 232 -0.89 18.60 23.71
N LYS A 233 -0.75 19.93 23.56
CA LYS A 233 0.53 20.62 23.70
C LYS A 233 1.22 20.06 24.94
N SER A 234 2.31 19.33 24.73
CA SER A 234 3.17 18.84 25.79
C SER A 234 3.58 20.06 26.61
N LYS A 235 3.04 20.19 27.83
CA LYS A 235 3.59 21.12 28.80
C LYS A 235 4.93 20.54 29.21
N SER A 236 5.98 21.22 28.77
CA SER A 236 7.38 21.09 29.19
C SER A 236 7.55 20.38 30.53
N PHE A 237 8.40 19.35 30.48
CA PHE A 237 8.86 18.49 31.55
C PHE A 237 9.71 19.30 32.54
N GLY A 238 9.05 20.05 33.42
CA GLY A 238 9.73 20.99 34.32
C GLY A 238 8.87 21.36 35.53
N ARG A 239 8.42 20.37 36.29
CA ARG A 239 7.99 20.46 37.71
C ARG A 239 7.44 19.11 38.18
N LYS A 240 8.35 18.17 38.45
CA LYS A 240 8.05 16.96 39.26
C LYS A 240 9.28 16.49 40.04
N LEU A 241 10.03 17.47 40.56
CA LEU A 241 11.00 17.29 41.64
C LEU A 241 10.54 18.26 42.73
N LEU A 242 10.34 17.77 43.96
CA LEU A 242 9.72 18.42 45.14
C LEU A 242 8.22 18.13 45.37
N SER A 243 7.86 16.87 45.60
CA SER A 243 6.71 16.56 46.48
C SER A 243 6.77 15.18 47.17
N CYS A 244 7.95 14.58 47.34
CA CYS A 244 8.11 13.32 48.11
C CYS A 244 9.12 13.50 49.25
N LEU A 245 8.89 14.51 50.09
CA LEU A 245 9.56 14.72 51.37
C LEU A 245 8.55 15.35 52.34
N ALA A 246 7.55 14.55 52.73
CA ALA A 246 6.78 14.72 53.96
C ALA A 246 5.92 13.47 54.18
N CYS A 247 5.85 13.03 55.44
CA CYS A 247 5.01 11.94 55.97
C CYS A 247 5.58 10.52 55.86
N ASN A 248 6.61 10.27 56.68
CA ASN A 248 6.63 9.06 57.50
C ASN A 248 7.00 9.47 58.94
N ASN A 249 5.97 9.69 59.76
CA ASN A 249 5.91 9.52 61.22
C ASN A 249 4.43 9.53 61.61
#